data_AF-A0A2V8BM55-F1
#
_entry.id   AF-A0A2V8BM55-F1
#
_cell.length_a   1.000
_cell.length_b   1.000
_cell.length_c   1.000
_cell.angle_alpha   90.00
_cell.angle_beta   90.00
_cell.angle_gamma   90.00
#
_symmetry.space_group_name_H-M   'P 1'
#
loop_
_entity.id
_entity.type
_entity.pdbx_description
1 polymer ?
#
loop_
_entity_poly.entity_id
_entity_poly.type
_entity_poly.pdbx_seq_one_letter_code
_entity_poly.pdbx_strand_id
1 'polypeptide(L)' 'MLRRRRAVIALLAVILLGPASAFAQQESATITGEVRDASGAVVPNAAVTVTNIDTNITVATVTNDRGAYTVPNL' A
#
# COMPACT_ATOMS: atom_id res chain seq x y z
N MET A 1 50.44 6.73 2.77
CA MET A 1 49.37 6.89 3.80
C MET A 1 48.26 7.86 3.37
N LEU A 2 48.56 9.01 2.75
CA LEU A 2 47.56 10.02 2.34
C LEU A 2 46.49 9.51 1.34
N ARG A 3 46.87 8.67 0.37
CA ARG A 3 45.95 8.09 -0.62
C ARG A 3 44.89 7.17 0.00
N ARG A 4 45.26 6.39 1.02
CA ARG A 4 44.32 5.52 1.76
C ARG A 4 43.30 6.34 2.56
N ARG A 5 43.72 7.43 3.20
CA ARG A 5 42.82 8.33 3.93
C ARG A 5 41.79 8.98 3.00
N ARG A 6 42.22 9.44 1.83
CA ARG A 6 41.31 10.02 0.80
C ARG A 6 40.28 9.01 0.30
N ALA A 7 40.68 7.77 0.06
CA ALA A 7 39.77 6.71 -0.36
C ALA A 7 38.71 6.38 0.70
N VAL A 8 39.11 6.34 1.98
CA VAL A 8 38.18 6.12 3.11
C VAL A 8 37.19 7.27 3.25
N ILE A 9 37.65 8.52 3.13
CA ILE A 9 36.78 9.71 3.18
C ILE A 9 35.77 9.72 2.03
N ALA A 10 36.21 9.38 0.81
CA ALA A 10 35.33 9.31 -0.35
C ALA A 10 34.26 8.22 -0.21
N LEU A 11 34.63 7.04 0.31
CA LEU A 11 33.68 5.96 0.58
C LEU A 11 32.64 6.36 1.65
N LEU A 12 33.08 7.02 2.73
CA LEU A 12 32.18 7.53 3.77
C LEU A 12 31.22 8.59 3.23
N ALA A 13 31.70 9.48 2.34
CA ALA A 13 30.84 10.48 1.71
C ALA A 13 29.76 9.81 0.84
N VAL A 14 30.09 8.79 0.06
CA VAL A 14 29.12 8.04 -0.76
C VAL A 14 28.07 7.33 0.10
N ILE A 15 28.45 6.82 1.27
CA ILE A 15 27.50 6.17 2.20
C ILE A 15 26.58 7.21 2.88
N LEU A 16 27.12 8.35 3.33
CA LEU A 16 26.33 9.41 3.98
C LEU A 16 25.40 10.16 3.02
N LEU A 17 25.80 10.27 1.74
CA LEU A 17 24.99 10.85 0.67
C LEU A 17 24.15 9.79 -0.06
N GLY A 18 24.23 8.52 0.37
CA GLY A 18 23.44 7.40 -0.13
C GLY A 18 21.94 7.59 0.15
N PRO A 19 21.08 6.91 -0.61
CA PRO A 19 19.89 7.50 -1.23
C PRO A 19 18.91 8.08 -0.21
N ALA A 20 18.79 9.41 -0.21
CA ALA A 20 17.66 10.13 0.40
C ALA A 20 16.30 9.81 -0.26
N SER A 21 16.32 8.99 -1.31
CA SER A 21 15.19 8.58 -2.13
C SER A 21 15.06 7.05 -2.14
N ALA A 22 15.17 6.41 -0.98
CA ALA A 22 14.62 5.07 -0.83
C ALA A 22 13.09 5.21 -0.85
N PHE A 23 12.50 5.24 -2.05
CA PHE A 23 11.08 4.97 -2.19
C PHE A 23 10.86 3.58 -1.61
N ALA A 24 10.28 3.50 -0.42
CA ALA A 24 9.77 2.23 0.08
C ALA A 24 8.84 1.70 -1.03
N GLN A 25 9.20 0.61 -1.68
CA GLN A 25 8.33 -0.02 -2.66
C GLN A 25 7.12 -0.53 -1.87
N GLN A 26 6.04 0.23 -1.93
CA GLN A 26 4.78 -0.14 -1.32
C GLN A 26 4.00 -0.95 -2.35
N GLU A 27 4.00 -2.26 -2.16
CA GLU A 27 3.03 -3.11 -2.82
C GLU A 27 1.65 -2.65 -2.34
N SER A 28 0.83 -2.18 -3.27
CA SER A 28 -0.51 -1.70 -2.97
C SER A 28 -1.48 -2.32 -3.94
N ALA A 29 -2.44 -3.05 -3.40
CA ALA A 29 -3.58 -3.57 -4.14
C ALA A 29 -4.76 -2.61 -4.01
N THR A 30 -5.65 -2.65 -5.01
CA THR A 30 -6.98 -2.04 -4.91
C THR A 30 -8.01 -3.14 -5.08
N ILE A 31 -8.88 -3.30 -4.09
CA ILE A 31 -10.00 -4.25 -4.15
C ILE A 31 -11.27 -3.49 -4.52
N THR A 32 -11.91 -3.91 -5.60
CA THR A 32 -13.23 -3.42 -6.01
C THR A 32 -14.22 -4.57 -6.08
N GLY A 33 -15.50 -4.28 -5.87
CA GLY A 33 -16.55 -5.28 -5.96
C GLY A 33 -17.94 -4.68 -5.86
N GLU A 34 -18.94 -5.55 -5.94
CA GLU A 34 -20.35 -5.20 -5.87
C GLU A 34 -21.08 -6.18 -4.95
N VAL A 35 -21.91 -5.66 -4.04
CA VAL A 35 -22.72 -6.48 -3.15
C VAL A 35 -24.13 -6.62 -3.73
N ARG A 36 -24.57 -7.87 -3.86
CA ARG A 36 -25.91 -8.24 -4.33
C ARG A 36 -26.58 -9.20 -3.34
N ASP A 37 -27.91 -9.16 -3.28
CA ASP A 37 -28.71 -10.11 -2.53
C ASP A 37 -28.99 -11.40 -3.33
N ALA A 38 -29.72 -12.35 -2.72
CA ALA A 38 -30.07 -13.63 -3.34
C ALA A 38 -30.99 -13.50 -4.58
N SER A 39 -31.68 -12.37 -4.74
CA SER A 39 -32.48 -12.07 -5.93
C SER A 39 -31.64 -11.45 -7.07
N GLY A 40 -30.38 -11.09 -6.78
CA GLY A 40 -29.47 -10.42 -7.70
C GLY A 40 -29.58 -8.89 -7.68
N ALA A 41 -30.38 -8.31 -6.77
CA ALA A 41 -30.50 -6.87 -6.59
C ALA A 41 -29.27 -6.31 -5.87
N VAL A 42 -28.87 -5.08 -6.21
CA VAL A 42 -27.74 -4.40 -5.55
C VAL A 42 -28.11 -4.02 -4.12
N VAL A 43 -27.12 -4.06 -3.21
CA VAL A 43 -27.31 -3.70 -1.80
C VAL A 43 -26.53 -2.42 -1.48
N PRO A 44 -27.19 -1.25 -1.41
CA PRO A 44 -26.59 0.00 -0.97
C PRO A 44 -26.29 0.00 0.53
N ASN A 45 -25.32 0.79 0.96
CA ASN A 45 -24.93 0.99 2.37
C ASN A 45 -24.58 -0.32 3.12
N ALA A 46 -24.22 -1.38 2.40
CA ALA A 46 -23.72 -2.61 3.00
C ALA A 46 -22.33 -2.36 3.58
N ALA A 47 -22.11 -2.78 4.83
CA ALA A 47 -20.80 -2.75 5.45
C ALA A 47 -19.88 -3.79 4.80
N VAL A 48 -18.70 -3.35 4.38
CA VAL A 48 -17.65 -4.19 3.77
C VAL A 48 -16.39 -4.03 4.61
N THR A 49 -15.79 -5.15 5.01
CA THR A 49 -14.50 -5.17 5.71
C THR A 49 -13.55 -6.06 4.94
N VAL A 50 -12.38 -5.50 4.62
CA VAL A 50 -11.34 -6.18 3.85
C VAL A 50 -10.09 -6.27 4.72
N THR A 51 -9.53 -7.47 4.83
CA THR A 51 -8.31 -7.74 5.59
C THR A 51 -7.25 -8.28 4.65
N ASN A 52 -6.07 -7.64 4.62
CA ASN A 52 -4.89 -8.22 4.00
C ASN A 52 -4.32 -9.29 4.95
N ILE A 53 -4.27 -10.54 4.49
CA ILE A 53 -3.86 -11.69 5.31
C ILE A 53 -2.35 -11.72 5.60
N ASP A 54 -1.54 -11.09 4.75
CA ASP A 54 -0.08 -11.05 4.89
C ASP A 54 0.35 -9.95 5.86
N THR A 55 -0.32 -8.79 5.80
CA THR A 55 0.02 -7.62 6.63
C THR A 55 -0.88 -7.43 7.85
N ASN A 56 -2.01 -8.14 7.92
CA ASN A 56 -3.09 -7.97 8.90
C ASN A 56 -3.73 -6.56 8.92
N ILE A 57 -3.50 -5.74 7.89
CA ILE A 57 -4.16 -4.45 7.73
C ILE A 57 -5.64 -4.69 7.38
N THR A 58 -6.54 -4.01 8.09
CA THR A 58 -7.99 -4.09 7.87
C THR A 58 -8.55 -2.73 7.52
N VAL A 59 -9.36 -2.68 6.46
CA VAL A 59 -10.04 -1.48 5.99
C VAL A 59 -11.54 -1.74 5.90
N ALA A 60 -12.34 -0.87 6.52
CA ALA A 60 -13.79 -0.89 6.44
C ALA A 60 -14.30 0.18 5.47
N THR A 61 -15.32 -0.15 4.70
CA THR A 61 -16.02 0.76 3.78
C THR A 61 -17.50 0.39 3.69
N VAL A 62 -18.28 1.20 2.98
CA VAL A 62 -19.70 0.92 2.69
C VAL A 62 -19.95 0.98 1.18
N THR A 63 -20.89 0.17 0.71
CA THR A 63 -21.30 0.20 -0.70
C THR A 63 -22.08 1.46 -1.05
N ASN A 64 -21.94 1.94 -2.28
CA ASN A 64 -22.72 3.06 -2.81
C ASN A 64 -24.12 2.61 -3.30
N ASP A 65 -24.90 3.53 -3.89
CA ASP A 65 -26.25 3.27 -4.42
C ASP A 65 -26.32 2.21 -5.52
N ARG A 66 -25.18 1.83 -6.12
CA ARG A 66 -25.06 0.74 -7.09
C ARG A 66 -24.54 -0.55 -6.47
N GLY A 67 -24.45 -0.63 -5.14
CA GLY A 67 -23.87 -1.77 -4.43
C GLY A 67 -22.35 -1.89 -4.56
N ALA A 68 -21.68 -0.93 -5.20
CA ALA A 68 -20.25 -1.00 -5.49
C ALA A 68 -19.39 -0.47 -4.33
N TYR A 69 -18.23 -1.07 -4.11
CA TYR A 69 -17.22 -0.62 -3.16
C TYR A 69 -15.81 -0.62 -3.78
N THR A 70 -14.94 0.23 -3.23
CA THR A 70 -13.52 0.32 -3.59
C THR A 70 -12.70 0.47 -2.31
N VAL A 71 -11.66 -0.35 -2.17
CA VAL A 71 -10.70 -0.33 -1.07
C VAL A 71 -9.29 -0.24 -1.68
N PRO A 72 -8.72 0.97 -1.80
CA PRO A 72 -7.36 1.15 -2.29
C PRO A 72 -6.33 0.93 -1.19
N ASN A 73 -5.07 0.76 -1.60
CA ASN A 73 -3.91 0.77 -0.72
C ASN A 73 -3.94 -0.32 0.37
N LEU A 74 -4.19 -1.55 -0.07
CA LEU A 74 -4.13 -2.75 0.77
C LEU A 74 -2.86 -3.55 0.54
#